data_AF-A0AB35KAV3-F1
#
_entry.id   AF-A0AB35KAV3-F1
#
_cell.length_a   1.000
_cell.length_b   1.000
_cell.length_c   1.000
_cell.angle_alpha   90.00
_cell.angle_beta   90.00
_cell.angle_gamma   90.00
#
_symmetry.space_group_name_H-M   'P 1'
#
loop_
_entity.id
_entity.type
_entity.pdbx_description
1 polymer ?
#
loop_
_entity_poly.entity_id
_entity_poly.type
_entity_poly.pdbx_seq_one_letter_code
_entity_poly.pdbx_strand_id
1 'polypeptide(L)'
;MNDRVNKIAYEGEINLAGYVIPCYVLEDGTRVLSGRAMQNALKMVDESENGSQTSGKRLDRYLEQKTLEPFIYKEKDRSMFSPLTCYKGGSKINGYDAEILADICEAFLDARNNIKLAPRQKIIADQAEILMRGFARIGITALIDEATGYQYERERFELQKILNAYVSESILKWQLTFTDDFYKELFRLWKIPFTSHSIKRKPQFVGMLTNKYIYSQMPKGVVEAIKDKAEKNQ
;
A
#
# COMPACT_ATOMS: atom_id res chain seq x y z
N MET A 1 -7.14 -12.42 -36.54
CA MET A 1 -7.85 -12.29 -35.25
C MET A 1 -8.16 -10.81 -35.11
N ASN A 2 -9.43 -10.43 -34.96
CA ASN A 2 -9.78 -9.03 -34.70
C ASN A 2 -9.16 -8.65 -33.37
N ASP A 3 -8.10 -7.82 -33.39
CA ASP A 3 -7.61 -7.16 -32.18
C ASP A 3 -8.75 -6.29 -31.67
N ARG A 4 -9.51 -6.79 -30.69
CA ARG A 4 -10.47 -5.99 -29.96
C ARG A 4 -9.67 -4.85 -29.33
N VAL A 5 -9.86 -3.65 -29.85
CA VAL A 5 -9.26 -2.46 -29.27
C VAL A 5 -9.93 -2.23 -27.92
N ASN A 6 -9.15 -2.34 -26.85
CA ASN A 6 -9.57 -2.06 -25.48
C ASN A 6 -9.93 -0.58 -25.33
N LYS A 7 -11.18 -0.21 -25.58
CA LYS A 7 -11.66 1.17 -25.49
C LYS A 7 -12.16 1.48 -24.08
N ILE A 8 -11.80 2.66 -23.58
CA ILE A 8 -12.21 3.17 -22.28
C ILE A 8 -13.62 3.78 -22.39
N ALA A 9 -14.55 3.27 -21.59
CA ALA A 9 -15.92 3.78 -21.48
C ALA A 9 -16.07 4.75 -20.30
N TYR A 10 -15.41 4.46 -19.17
CA TYR A 10 -15.45 5.29 -17.96
C TYR A 10 -14.04 5.50 -17.41
N GLU A 11 -13.83 6.65 -16.77
CA GLU A 11 -12.58 7.00 -16.10
C GLU A 11 -12.85 7.63 -14.74
N GLY A 12 -11.88 7.50 -13.85
CA GLY A 12 -11.90 8.11 -12.54
C GLY A 12 -10.56 7.98 -11.84
N GLU A 13 -10.54 8.37 -10.57
CA GLU A 13 -9.36 8.28 -9.73
C GLU A 13 -9.73 7.70 -8.37
N ILE A 14 -8.88 6.80 -7.88
CA ILE A 14 -8.96 6.23 -6.53
C ILE A 14 -7.84 6.83 -5.71
N ASN A 15 -8.17 7.50 -4.60
CA ASN A 15 -7.17 7.93 -3.63
C ASN A 15 -6.95 6.85 -2.57
N LEU A 16 -5.78 6.21 -2.61
CA LEU A 16 -5.31 5.26 -1.60
C LEU A 16 -4.38 5.98 -0.62
N ALA A 17 -4.95 6.79 0.28
CA ALA A 17 -4.22 7.47 1.35
C ALA A 17 -3.02 8.32 0.87
N GLY A 18 -3.29 9.21 -0.08
CA GLY A 18 -2.30 10.08 -0.69
C GLY A 18 -1.74 9.55 -2.01
N TYR A 19 -1.98 8.27 -2.34
CA TYR A 19 -1.62 7.71 -3.64
C TYR A 19 -2.84 7.74 -4.57
N VAL A 20 -2.84 8.68 -5.52
CA VAL A 20 -3.88 8.77 -6.55
C VAL A 20 -3.59 7.75 -7.66
N ILE A 21 -4.54 6.85 -7.91
CA ILE A 21 -4.49 5.85 -8.97
C ILE A 21 -5.60 6.16 -9.99
N PRO A 22 -5.23 6.59 -11.21
CA PRO A 22 -6.18 6.62 -12.32
C PRO A 22 -6.72 5.23 -12.62
N CYS A 23 -8.04 5.12 -12.75
CA CYS A 23 -8.76 3.88 -12.99
C CYS A 23 -9.75 4.03 -14.15
N TYR A 24 -10.04 2.92 -14.82
CA TYR A 24 -10.84 2.89 -16.03
C TYR A 24 -11.77 1.68 -16.04
N VAL A 25 -12.89 1.82 -16.75
CA VAL A 25 -13.75 0.69 -17.13
C VAL A 25 -13.82 0.67 -18.65
N LEU A 26 -13.49 -0.48 -19.25
CA LEU A 26 -13.53 -0.67 -20.70
C LEU A 26 -14.97 -0.93 -21.19
N GLU A 27 -15.18 -0.83 -22.51
CA GLU A 27 -16.50 -1.10 -23.13
C GLU A 27 -17.02 -2.52 -22.85
N ASP A 28 -16.14 -3.50 -22.61
CA ASP A 28 -16.51 -4.88 -22.25
C ASP A 28 -16.70 -5.09 -20.73
N GLY A 29 -16.58 -4.04 -19.93
CA GLY A 29 -16.71 -4.09 -18.47
C GLY A 29 -15.43 -4.41 -17.71
N THR A 30 -14.31 -4.66 -18.40
CA THR A 30 -13.00 -4.88 -17.76
C THR A 30 -12.59 -3.66 -16.95
N ARG A 31 -12.14 -3.87 -15.71
CA ARG A 31 -11.68 -2.79 -14.81
C ARG A 31 -10.17 -2.72 -14.88
N VAL A 32 -9.64 -1.53 -15.09
CA VAL A 32 -8.20 -1.32 -15.33
C VAL A 32 -7.67 -0.25 -14.39
N LEU A 33 -6.52 -0.51 -13.78
CA LEU A 33 -5.75 0.48 -13.03
C LEU A 33 -4.54 0.94 -13.83
N SER A 34 -4.18 2.21 -13.69
CA SER A 34 -2.92 2.74 -14.22
C SER A 34 -1.74 2.00 -13.60
N GLY A 35 -0.95 1.33 -14.43
CA GLY A 35 0.11 0.45 -13.93
C GLY A 35 1.23 1.18 -13.21
N ARG A 36 1.53 2.42 -13.62
CA ARG A 36 2.50 3.27 -12.92
C ARG A 36 2.00 3.70 -11.56
N ALA A 37 0.77 4.19 -11.49
CA ALA A 37 0.21 4.69 -10.24
C ALA A 37 -0.01 3.54 -9.24
N MET A 38 -0.39 2.36 -9.72
CA MET A 38 -0.46 1.13 -8.93
C MET A 38 0.90 0.78 -8.30
N GLN A 39 1.98 0.79 -9.08
CA GLN A 39 3.33 0.55 -8.57
C GLN A 39 3.77 1.59 -7.52
N ASN A 40 3.39 2.86 -7.71
CA ASN A 40 3.65 3.92 -6.72
C ASN A 40 2.88 3.67 -5.42
N ALA A 41 1.60 3.31 -5.50
CA ALA A 41 0.76 3.04 -4.33
C ALA A 41 1.22 1.82 -3.51
N LEU A 42 1.84 0.85 -4.17
CA LEU A 42 2.52 -0.30 -3.54
C LEU A 42 3.93 0.04 -3.03
N LYS A 43 4.35 1.30 -3.14
CA LYS A 43 5.70 1.77 -2.85
C LYS A 43 6.76 0.94 -3.58
N MET A 44 6.53 0.42 -4.79
CA MET A 44 7.53 -0.34 -5.57
C MET A 44 8.56 0.56 -6.25
N VAL A 45 8.22 1.83 -6.39
CA VAL A 45 9.05 2.88 -6.98
C VAL A 45 9.65 3.70 -5.84
N ASP A 46 10.93 4.04 -5.94
CA ASP A 46 11.57 4.94 -4.99
C ASP A 46 11.13 6.39 -5.32
N GLU A 47 10.90 7.22 -4.29
CA GLU A 47 10.57 8.63 -4.48
C GLU A 47 11.75 9.30 -5.21
N SER A 48 11.50 9.87 -6.40
CA SER A 48 12.55 10.57 -7.12
C SER A 48 12.72 11.97 -6.53
N GLU A 49 13.90 12.26 -5.98
CA GLU A 49 14.24 13.59 -5.43
C GLU A 49 14.08 14.73 -6.46
N ASN A 50 14.12 14.40 -7.76
CA ASN A 50 14.14 15.36 -8.86
C ASN A 50 12.96 15.23 -9.84
N GLY A 51 11.86 14.58 -9.45
CA GLY A 51 10.66 14.47 -10.31
C GLY A 51 10.88 13.72 -11.63
N SER A 52 11.98 12.97 -11.77
CA SER A 52 12.27 12.19 -12.96
C SER A 52 11.26 11.05 -13.11
N GLN A 53 10.82 10.83 -14.35
CA GLN A 53 9.86 9.77 -14.69
C GLN A 53 10.48 8.40 -14.45
N THR A 54 10.14 7.75 -13.33
CA THR A 54 10.54 6.37 -13.05
C THR A 54 9.79 5.40 -13.99
N SER A 55 10.50 4.42 -14.54
CA SER A 55 9.92 3.49 -15.51
C SER A 55 8.80 2.65 -14.87
N GLY A 56 7.68 2.46 -15.60
CA GLY A 56 6.56 1.62 -15.18
C GLY A 56 6.84 0.11 -15.23
N LYS A 57 8.11 -0.30 -15.18
CA LYS A 57 8.57 -1.70 -15.26
C LYS A 57 9.10 -2.24 -13.93
N ARG A 58 8.84 -1.55 -12.81
CA ARG A 58 9.32 -1.99 -11.50
C ARG A 58 8.59 -3.25 -11.03
N LEU A 59 7.32 -3.38 -11.40
CA LEU A 59 6.54 -4.58 -11.14
C LEU A 59 7.19 -5.82 -11.77
N ASP A 60 7.61 -5.73 -13.04
CA ASP A 60 8.25 -6.83 -13.78
C ASP A 60 9.44 -7.43 -13.00
N ARG A 61 10.24 -6.59 -12.33
CA ARG A 61 11.36 -7.04 -11.49
C ARG A 61 10.90 -7.98 -10.37
N TYR A 62 9.76 -7.72 -9.74
CA TYR A 62 9.24 -8.57 -8.66
C TYR A 62 8.53 -9.80 -9.23
N LEU A 63 7.84 -9.67 -10.36
CA LEU A 63 7.23 -10.78 -11.09
C LEU A 63 8.27 -11.81 -11.57
N GLU A 64 9.50 -11.39 -11.86
CA GLU A 64 10.62 -12.24 -12.29
C GLU A 64 11.46 -12.83 -11.13
N GLN A 65 11.22 -12.41 -9.88
CA GLN A 65 11.98 -12.89 -8.73
C GLN A 65 11.58 -14.31 -8.35
N LYS A 66 12.52 -15.26 -8.52
CA LYS A 66 12.35 -16.68 -8.13
C LYS A 66 11.91 -16.90 -6.68
N THR A 67 12.28 -16.01 -5.77
CA THR A 67 11.90 -16.09 -4.35
C THR A 67 10.43 -15.70 -4.11
N LEU A 68 9.85 -14.88 -4.99
CA LEU A 68 8.44 -14.45 -4.91
C LEU A 68 7.53 -15.26 -5.83
N GLU A 69 8.08 -15.89 -6.87
CA GLU A 69 7.35 -16.70 -7.85
C GLU A 69 6.32 -17.67 -7.24
N PRO A 70 6.63 -18.45 -6.17
CA PRO A 70 5.67 -19.40 -5.60
C PRO A 70 4.46 -18.74 -4.92
N PHE A 71 4.57 -17.45 -4.58
CA PHE A 71 3.50 -16.68 -3.92
C PHE A 71 2.70 -15.85 -4.93
N ILE A 72 3.36 -15.32 -5.97
CA ILE A 72 2.73 -14.51 -7.02
C ILE A 72 1.86 -15.38 -7.93
N TYR A 73 2.38 -16.52 -8.38
CA TYR A 73 1.70 -17.38 -9.36
C TYR A 73 1.04 -18.60 -8.73
N LYS A 74 0.81 -18.58 -7.42
CA LYS A 74 0.09 -19.64 -6.71
C LYS A 74 -1.31 -19.76 -7.32
N GLU A 75 -1.50 -20.79 -8.13
CA GLU A 75 -2.77 -21.05 -8.84
C GLU A 75 -3.18 -19.97 -9.86
N LYS A 76 -2.25 -19.08 -10.25
CA LYS A 76 -2.50 -17.97 -11.19
C LYS A 76 -1.64 -18.11 -12.45
N ASP A 77 -2.23 -17.86 -13.60
CA ASP A 77 -1.49 -17.87 -14.87
C ASP A 77 -0.62 -16.60 -15.00
N ARG A 78 0.59 -16.73 -15.52
CA ARG A 78 1.50 -15.58 -15.70
C ARG A 78 0.93 -14.49 -16.60
N SER A 79 0.08 -14.86 -17.56
CA SER A 79 -0.62 -13.92 -18.45
C SER A 79 -1.53 -12.95 -17.70
N MET A 80 -2.04 -13.32 -16.52
CA MET A 80 -2.84 -12.43 -15.68
C MET A 80 -2.06 -11.18 -15.29
N PHE A 81 -0.76 -11.28 -15.09
CA PHE A 81 0.09 -10.14 -14.72
C PHE A 81 0.62 -9.36 -15.92
N SER A 82 0.12 -9.62 -17.13
CA SER A 82 0.55 -8.90 -18.33
C SER A 82 -0.14 -7.53 -18.43
N PRO A 83 0.59 -6.47 -18.82
CA PRO A 83 0.01 -5.15 -18.97
C PRO A 83 -1.02 -5.13 -20.12
N LEU A 84 -2.12 -4.45 -19.87
CA LEU A 84 -3.17 -4.16 -20.84
C LEU A 84 -2.88 -2.80 -21.48
N THR A 85 -2.99 -2.75 -22.81
CA THR A 85 -3.08 -1.47 -23.53
C THR A 85 -4.55 -1.10 -23.68
N CYS A 86 -4.90 0.13 -23.32
CA CYS A 86 -6.25 0.69 -23.44
C CYS A 86 -6.22 2.02 -24.21
N TYR A 87 -7.35 2.42 -24.78
CA TYR A 87 -7.45 3.61 -25.62
C TYR A 87 -8.60 4.51 -25.20
N LYS A 88 -8.32 5.82 -25.11
CA LYS A 88 -9.32 6.88 -25.04
C LYS A 88 -9.19 7.73 -26.30
N GLY A 89 -10.04 7.47 -27.29
CA GLY A 89 -9.83 8.02 -28.63
C GLY A 89 -8.47 7.60 -29.18
N GLY A 90 -7.60 8.58 -29.51
CA GLY A 90 -6.24 8.32 -29.99
C GLY A 90 -5.18 8.11 -28.90
N SER A 91 -5.51 8.36 -27.62
CA SER A 91 -4.53 8.28 -26.52
C SER A 91 -4.39 6.85 -26.02
N LYS A 92 -3.16 6.33 -26.05
CA LYS A 92 -2.78 5.02 -25.51
C LYS A 92 -2.49 5.13 -24.02
N ILE A 93 -3.11 4.26 -23.22
CA ILE A 93 -2.90 4.10 -21.78
C ILE A 93 -2.43 2.68 -21.51
N ASN A 94 -1.43 2.51 -20.65
CA ASN A 94 -0.99 1.19 -20.20
C ASN A 94 -1.46 0.98 -18.75
N GLY A 95 -2.13 -0.14 -18.52
CA GLY A 95 -2.67 -0.51 -17.22
C GLY A 95 -2.54 -2.00 -16.94
N TYR A 96 -3.12 -2.41 -15.84
CA TYR A 96 -3.30 -3.80 -15.44
C TYR A 96 -4.75 -4.01 -15.07
N ASP A 97 -5.23 -5.25 -15.16
CA ASP A 97 -6.51 -5.61 -14.54
C ASP A 97 -6.52 -5.14 -13.08
N ALA A 98 -7.66 -4.60 -12.63
CA ALA A 98 -7.79 -4.06 -11.29
C ALA A 98 -7.56 -5.12 -10.19
N GLU A 99 -7.87 -6.40 -10.46
CA GLU A 99 -7.72 -7.50 -9.49
C GLU A 99 -6.26 -7.77 -9.13
N ILE A 100 -5.33 -7.48 -10.06
CA ILE A 100 -3.89 -7.69 -9.86
C ILE A 100 -3.34 -6.90 -8.66
N LEU A 101 -3.95 -5.76 -8.31
CA LEU A 101 -3.54 -5.01 -7.13
C LEU A 101 -3.73 -5.84 -5.85
N ALA A 102 -4.88 -6.50 -5.70
CA ALA A 102 -5.16 -7.37 -4.56
C ALA A 102 -4.26 -8.60 -4.60
N ASP A 103 -4.08 -9.20 -5.78
CA ASP A 103 -3.21 -10.38 -5.97
C ASP A 103 -1.76 -10.12 -5.57
N ILE A 104 -1.21 -8.98 -5.98
CA ILE A 104 0.15 -8.57 -5.58
C ILE A 104 0.21 -8.37 -4.07
N CYS A 105 -0.79 -7.71 -3.48
CA CYS A 105 -0.80 -7.52 -2.04
C CYS A 105 -0.78 -8.85 -1.29
N GLU A 106 -1.65 -9.78 -1.68
CA GLU A 106 -1.72 -11.13 -1.11
C GLU A 106 -0.39 -11.87 -1.26
N ALA A 107 0.22 -11.85 -2.45
CA ALA A 107 1.51 -12.50 -2.70
C ALA A 107 2.62 -11.99 -1.77
N PHE A 108 2.70 -10.68 -1.52
CA PHE A 108 3.68 -10.11 -0.59
C PHE A 108 3.39 -10.47 0.87
N LEU A 109 2.11 -10.56 1.25
CA LEU A 109 1.72 -10.98 2.60
C LEU A 109 2.02 -12.47 2.83
N ASP A 110 1.74 -13.34 1.86
CA ASP A 110 2.05 -14.77 1.94
C ASP A 110 3.57 -14.99 1.95
N ALA A 111 4.32 -14.27 1.10
CA ALA A 111 5.78 -14.31 1.11
C ALA A 111 6.36 -13.86 2.47
N ARG A 112 5.80 -12.82 3.10
CA ARG A 112 6.22 -12.35 4.43
C ARG A 112 6.07 -13.43 5.51
N ASN A 113 5.06 -14.29 5.40
CA ASN A 113 4.80 -15.34 6.37
C ASN A 113 5.69 -16.58 6.19
N ASN A 114 6.16 -16.82 4.97
CA ASN A 114 6.84 -18.08 4.62
C ASN A 114 8.35 -17.91 4.39
N ILE A 115 8.82 -16.72 4.03
CA ILE A 115 10.23 -16.47 3.72
C ILE A 115 10.77 -15.19 4.37
N LYS A 116 12.10 -15.10 4.45
CA LYS A 116 12.77 -13.88 4.87
C LYS A 116 12.80 -12.87 3.73
N LEU A 117 11.93 -11.87 3.81
CA LEU A 117 11.90 -10.76 2.84
C LEU A 117 13.13 -9.86 2.92
N ALA A 118 13.60 -9.40 1.76
CA ALA A 118 14.60 -8.35 1.65
C ALA A 118 14.04 -7.01 2.20
N PRO A 119 14.90 -6.07 2.63
CA PRO A 119 14.44 -4.79 3.21
C PRO A 119 13.43 -4.04 2.33
N ARG A 120 13.65 -4.03 1.02
CA ARG A 120 12.76 -3.39 0.05
C ARG A 120 11.40 -4.09 -0.09
N GLN A 121 11.38 -5.43 0.00
CA GLN A 121 10.17 -6.23 -0.06
C GLN A 121 9.34 -6.09 1.22
N LYS A 122 9.98 -5.91 2.38
CA LYS A 122 9.28 -5.63 3.65
C LYS A 122 8.44 -4.36 3.56
N ILE A 123 9.01 -3.27 3.01
CA ILE A 123 8.29 -2.00 2.81
C ILE A 123 7.05 -2.19 1.93
N ILE A 124 7.16 -3.00 0.87
CA ILE A 124 6.04 -3.31 -0.03
C ILE A 124 4.99 -4.16 0.70
N ALA A 125 5.41 -5.17 1.47
CA ALA A 125 4.50 -6.02 2.24
C ALA A 125 3.73 -5.24 3.31
N ASP A 126 4.37 -4.30 3.99
CA ASP A 126 3.71 -3.43 4.97
C ASP A 126 2.68 -2.52 4.29
N GLN A 127 3.01 -1.99 3.12
CA GLN A 127 2.08 -1.20 2.31
C GLN A 127 0.91 -2.06 1.80
N ALA A 128 1.18 -3.27 1.32
CA ALA A 128 0.17 -4.23 0.89
C ALA A 128 -0.81 -4.58 2.02
N GLU A 129 -0.32 -4.74 3.25
CA GLU A 129 -1.17 -4.98 4.41
C GLU A 129 -2.15 -3.83 4.67
N ILE A 130 -1.64 -2.60 4.62
CA ILE A 130 -2.45 -1.39 4.80
C ILE A 130 -3.56 -1.34 3.75
N LEU A 131 -3.21 -1.56 2.48
CA LEU A 131 -4.17 -1.56 1.37
C LEU A 131 -5.22 -2.66 1.53
N MET A 132 -4.80 -3.90 1.81
CA MET A 132 -5.73 -5.03 1.98
C MET A 132 -6.72 -4.83 3.12
N ARG A 133 -6.26 -4.28 4.26
CA ARG A 133 -7.14 -3.95 5.37
C ARG A 133 -8.16 -2.87 4.97
N GLY A 134 -7.73 -1.85 4.23
CA GLY A 134 -8.61 -0.81 3.71
C GLY A 134 -9.67 -1.36 2.74
N PHE A 135 -9.25 -2.19 1.78
CA PHE A 135 -10.14 -2.83 0.82
C PHE A 135 -11.17 -3.73 1.49
N ALA A 136 -10.78 -4.54 2.48
CA ALA A 136 -11.71 -5.40 3.21
C ALA A 136 -12.82 -4.58 3.90
N ARG A 137 -12.47 -3.43 4.50
CA ARG A 137 -13.46 -2.55 5.14
C ARG A 137 -14.41 -1.93 4.14
N ILE A 138 -13.88 -1.38 3.04
CA ILE A 138 -14.70 -0.80 1.98
C ILE A 138 -15.56 -1.85 1.29
N GLY A 139 -15.05 -3.06 1.07
CA GLY A 139 -15.83 -4.15 0.49
C GLY A 139 -17.07 -4.47 1.32
N ILE A 140 -16.93 -4.56 2.65
CA ILE A 140 -18.07 -4.76 3.55
C ILE A 140 -19.06 -3.60 3.46
N THR A 141 -18.58 -2.35 3.54
CA THR A 141 -19.46 -1.17 3.44
C THR A 141 -20.17 -1.13 2.08
N ALA A 142 -19.46 -1.34 0.98
CA ALA A 142 -20.01 -1.32 -0.36
C ALA A 142 -21.08 -2.40 -0.57
N LEU A 143 -20.86 -3.61 -0.04
CA LEU A 143 -21.85 -4.71 -0.10
C LEU A 143 -23.12 -4.38 0.70
N ILE A 144 -23.00 -3.72 1.85
CA ILE A 144 -24.15 -3.26 2.63
C ILE A 144 -24.90 -2.16 1.88
N ASP A 145 -24.18 -1.19 1.32
CA ASP A 145 -24.78 -0.11 0.53
C ASP A 145 -25.53 -0.63 -0.70
N GLU A 146 -24.98 -1.65 -1.37
CA GLU A 146 -25.62 -2.32 -2.49
C GLU A 146 -26.87 -3.08 -2.05
N ALA A 147 -26.78 -3.88 -0.98
CA ALA A 147 -27.88 -4.69 -0.47
C ALA A 147 -29.05 -3.85 0.10
N THR A 148 -28.76 -2.66 0.64
CA THR A 148 -29.77 -1.75 1.21
C THR A 148 -30.30 -0.74 0.20
N GLY A 149 -29.66 -0.59 -0.96
CA GLY A 149 -29.94 0.45 -1.94
C GLY A 149 -29.32 1.82 -1.60
N TYR A 150 -28.66 1.97 -0.45
CA TYR A 150 -27.98 3.21 -0.04
C TYR A 150 -26.89 3.65 -1.04
N GLN A 151 -26.40 2.75 -1.91
CA GLN A 151 -25.46 3.09 -2.98
C GLN A 151 -25.95 4.19 -3.94
N TYR A 152 -27.27 4.41 -4.05
CA TYR A 152 -27.86 5.45 -4.88
C TYR A 152 -28.08 6.78 -4.14
N GLU A 153 -28.02 6.77 -2.81
CA GLU A 153 -28.22 7.95 -1.95
C GLU A 153 -26.90 8.54 -1.45
N ARG A 154 -25.87 7.70 -1.26
CA ARG A 154 -24.55 8.11 -0.75
C ARG A 154 -23.87 9.15 -1.63
N GLU A 155 -23.01 9.97 -1.03
CA GLU A 155 -22.19 10.92 -1.79
C GLU A 155 -21.19 10.20 -2.71
N ARG A 156 -20.92 10.80 -3.88
CA ARG A 156 -20.04 10.25 -4.94
C ARG A 156 -18.64 9.78 -4.47
N PHE A 157 -18.13 10.29 -3.35
CA PHE A 157 -16.80 9.96 -2.81
C PHE A 157 -16.81 9.47 -1.36
N GLU A 158 -17.96 9.03 -0.84
CA GLU A 158 -18.09 8.61 0.55
C GLU A 158 -17.19 7.42 0.90
N LEU A 159 -17.15 6.38 0.05
CA LEU A 159 -16.25 5.23 0.23
C LEU A 159 -14.77 5.65 0.22
N GLN A 160 -14.39 6.65 -0.58
CA GLN A 160 -13.00 7.15 -0.56
C GLN A 160 -12.68 7.89 0.75
N LYS A 161 -13.63 8.67 1.29
CA LYS A 161 -13.46 9.34 2.60
C LYS A 161 -13.26 8.30 3.71
N ILE A 162 -14.08 7.24 3.71
CA ILE A 162 -13.99 6.15 4.67
C ILE A 162 -12.64 5.42 4.56
N LEU A 163 -12.21 5.12 3.32
CA LEU A 163 -10.93 4.45 3.07
C LEU A 163 -9.75 5.25 3.62
N ASN A 164 -9.72 6.56 3.32
CA ASN A 164 -8.65 7.45 3.76
C ASN A 164 -8.59 7.59 5.28
N ALA A 165 -9.73 7.61 5.96
CA ALA A 165 -9.79 7.63 7.42
C ALA A 165 -9.18 6.36 8.03
N TYR A 166 -9.53 5.18 7.51
CA TYR A 166 -9.00 3.91 8.00
C TYR A 166 -7.53 3.71 7.70
N VAL A 167 -7.08 4.03 6.48
CA VAL A 167 -5.68 3.90 6.15
C VAL A 167 -4.85 4.84 7.02
N SER A 168 -5.30 6.08 7.23
CA SER A 168 -4.64 7.03 8.13
C SER A 168 -4.53 6.48 9.57
N GLU A 169 -5.58 5.84 10.09
CA GLU A 169 -5.53 5.18 11.40
C GLU A 169 -4.57 3.99 11.46
N SER A 170 -4.55 3.15 10.41
CA SER A 170 -3.61 2.03 10.33
C SER A 170 -2.16 2.50 10.26
N ILE A 171 -1.88 3.54 9.45
CA ILE A 171 -0.56 4.17 9.35
C ILE A 171 -0.13 4.70 10.70
N LEU A 172 -1.01 5.36 11.46
CA LEU A 172 -0.69 5.82 12.81
C LEU A 172 -0.31 4.65 13.72
N LYS A 173 -1.06 3.54 13.72
CA LYS A 173 -0.73 2.36 14.55
C LYS A 173 0.67 1.79 14.22
N TRP A 174 1.06 1.78 12.95
CA TRP A 174 2.39 1.34 12.51
C TRP A 174 3.48 2.37 12.78
N GLN A 175 3.21 3.67 12.59
CA GLN A 175 4.14 4.76 12.85
C GLN A 175 4.45 4.92 14.35
N LEU A 176 3.54 4.47 15.22
CA LEU A 176 3.69 4.52 16.67
C LEU A 176 4.61 3.46 17.25
N THR A 177 4.95 2.43 16.48
CA THR A 177 5.74 1.32 16.99
C THR A 177 7.09 1.28 16.30
N PHE A 178 8.10 1.87 16.96
CA PHE A 178 9.49 1.60 16.58
C PHE A 178 9.73 0.10 16.59
N THR A 179 10.16 -0.46 15.45
CA THR A 179 10.44 -1.88 15.30
C THR A 179 11.65 -2.29 16.14
N ASP A 180 11.78 -3.58 16.43
CA ASP A 180 12.97 -4.10 17.13
C ASP A 180 14.26 -3.82 16.35
N ASP A 181 14.20 -3.80 15.02
CA ASP A 181 15.32 -3.45 14.14
C ASP A 181 15.79 -2.00 14.39
N PHE A 182 14.88 -1.04 14.61
CA PHE A 182 15.24 0.34 14.98
C PHE A 182 16.01 0.39 16.30
N TYR A 183 15.51 -0.29 17.34
CA TYR A 183 16.18 -0.31 18.64
C TYR A 183 17.51 -1.05 18.58
N LYS A 184 17.62 -2.08 17.74
CA LYS A 184 18.87 -2.82 17.51
C LYS A 184 19.94 -1.93 16.89
N GLU A 185 19.60 -1.14 15.88
CA GLU A 185 20.53 -0.18 15.28
C GLU A 185 20.88 0.97 16.22
N LEU A 186 19.92 1.45 17.01
CA LEU A 186 20.16 2.47 18.01
C LEU A 186 21.11 1.98 19.11
N PHE A 187 20.91 0.75 19.60
CA PHE A 187 21.78 0.16 20.62
C PHE A 187 23.17 -0.14 20.07
N ARG A 188 23.28 -0.57 18.80
CA ARG A 188 24.57 -0.72 18.09
C ARG A 188 25.35 0.60 18.08
N LEU A 189 24.71 1.70 17.72
CA LEU A 189 25.36 3.02 17.65
C LEU A 189 25.90 3.47 19.01
N TRP A 190 25.18 3.14 20.09
CA TRP A 190 25.53 3.49 21.47
C TRP A 190 26.32 2.40 22.20
N LYS A 191 26.77 1.35 21.49
CA LYS A 191 27.51 0.20 22.03
C LYS A 191 26.80 -0.50 23.20
N ILE A 192 25.47 -0.53 23.18
CA ILE A 192 24.64 -1.22 24.17
C ILE A 192 24.35 -2.64 23.65
N PRO A 193 24.55 -3.69 24.47
CA PRO A 193 24.25 -5.05 24.06
C PRO A 193 22.73 -5.23 23.90
N PHE A 194 22.29 -5.69 22.73
CA PHE A 194 20.87 -5.94 22.43
C PHE A 194 20.42 -7.26 23.08
N THR A 195 19.99 -7.17 24.34
CA THR A 195 19.55 -8.30 25.18
C THR A 195 18.08 -8.15 25.60
N SER A 196 17.43 -9.23 26.02
CA SER A 196 16.05 -9.21 26.53
C SER A 196 15.85 -8.24 27.70
N HIS A 197 16.89 -8.03 28.53
CA HIS A 197 16.85 -7.08 29.64
C HIS A 197 16.88 -5.62 29.14
N SER A 198 17.76 -5.30 28.19
CA SER A 198 17.88 -3.95 27.62
C SER A 198 16.66 -3.55 26.78
N ILE A 199 15.99 -4.52 26.14
CA ILE A 199 14.75 -4.30 25.36
C ILE A 199 13.57 -3.98 26.28
N LYS A 200 13.45 -4.68 27.43
CA LYS A 200 12.36 -4.45 28.40
C LYS A 200 12.50 -3.12 29.13
N ARG A 201 13.72 -2.77 29.57
CA ARG A 201 13.95 -1.56 30.36
C ARG A 201 14.10 -0.29 29.53
N LYS A 202 14.49 -0.38 28.25
CA LYS A 202 14.84 0.71 27.32
C LYS A 202 15.54 1.90 28.00
N PRO A 203 16.86 2.11 27.79
CA PRO A 203 17.57 3.23 28.40
C PRO A 203 16.86 4.58 28.19
N GLN A 204 16.78 5.43 29.22
CA GLN A 204 15.97 6.66 29.17
C GLN A 204 16.34 7.62 28.02
N PHE A 205 17.60 7.63 27.60
CA PHE A 205 18.06 8.47 26.49
C PHE A 205 17.36 8.11 25.16
N VAL A 206 16.90 6.87 24.99
CA VAL A 206 16.17 6.43 23.79
C VAL A 206 14.89 7.24 23.61
N GLY A 207 14.12 7.42 24.69
CA GLY A 207 12.91 8.25 24.67
C GLY A 207 13.21 9.72 24.39
N MET A 208 14.32 10.26 24.92
CA MET A 208 14.76 11.63 24.63
C MET A 208 15.13 11.82 23.15
N LEU A 209 15.89 10.88 22.57
CA LEU A 209 16.27 10.92 21.16
C LEU A 209 15.04 10.82 20.24
N THR A 210 14.16 9.85 20.52
CA THR A 210 12.93 9.66 19.76
C THR A 210 12.06 10.92 19.80
N ASN A 211 11.88 11.55 20.96
CA ASN A 211 11.15 12.80 21.05
C ASN A 211 11.82 13.95 20.26
N LYS A 212 13.14 14.09 20.38
CA LYS A 212 13.90 15.18 19.76
C LYS A 212 14.05 15.08 18.24
N TYR A 213 14.22 13.88 17.71
CA TYR A 213 14.53 13.70 16.29
C TYR A 213 13.34 13.24 15.46
N ILE A 214 12.28 12.75 16.11
CA ILE A 214 11.11 12.19 15.41
C ILE A 214 9.87 12.99 15.76
N TYR A 215 9.44 12.95 17.03
CA TYR A 215 8.18 13.60 17.40
C TYR A 215 8.22 15.12 17.28
N SER A 216 9.34 15.79 17.60
CA SER A 216 9.44 17.24 17.47
C SER A 216 9.50 17.74 16.01
N GLN A 217 9.73 16.84 15.05
CA GLN A 217 9.72 17.15 13.61
C GLN A 217 8.34 16.95 12.98
N MET A 218 7.39 16.38 13.74
CA MET A 218 6.03 16.17 13.25
C MET A 218 5.21 17.46 13.28
N PRO A 219 4.21 17.61 12.39
CA PRO A 219 3.28 18.73 12.44
C PRO A 219 2.56 18.84 13.79
N LYS A 220 2.25 20.08 14.19
CA LYS A 220 1.50 20.36 15.44
C LYS A 220 0.17 19.60 15.45
N GLY A 221 -0.18 18.97 16.57
CA GLY A 221 -1.42 18.19 16.74
C GLY A 221 -1.27 16.69 16.47
N VAL A 222 -0.21 16.28 15.76
CA VAL A 222 0.00 14.85 15.42
C VAL A 222 0.46 14.06 16.64
N VAL A 223 1.38 14.62 17.44
CA VAL A 223 1.93 13.93 18.63
C VAL A 223 0.89 13.82 19.74
N GLU A 224 0.02 14.82 19.90
CA GLU A 224 -1.09 14.80 20.85
C GLU A 224 -2.11 13.73 20.46
N ALA A 225 -2.56 13.69 19.20
CA ALA A 225 -3.48 12.67 18.70
C ALA A 225 -2.93 11.24 18.83
N ILE A 226 -1.61 11.10 18.71
CA ILE A 226 -0.86 9.87 18.93
C ILE A 226 -0.94 9.40 20.39
N LYS A 227 -0.69 10.29 21.36
CA LYS A 227 -0.68 9.97 22.79
C LYS A 227 -2.09 9.61 23.29
N ASP A 228 -3.09 10.39 22.90
CA ASP A 228 -4.50 10.15 23.26
C ASP A 228 -5.00 8.78 22.78
N LYS A 229 -4.50 8.28 21.64
CA LYS A 229 -4.84 6.95 21.12
C LYS A 229 -4.01 5.82 21.74
N ALA A 230 -2.77 6.08 22.16
CA ALA A 230 -1.94 5.09 22.85
C ALA A 230 -2.47 4.76 24.25
N GLU A 231 -2.98 5.77 24.97
CA GLU A 231 -3.58 5.62 26.30
C GLU A 231 -4.92 4.87 26.27
N LYS A 232 -5.65 4.93 25.15
CA LYS A 232 -6.92 4.19 24.96
C LYS A 232 -6.75 2.71 24.58
N ASN A 233 -5.53 2.29 24.23
CA ASN A 233 -5.21 0.91 23.82
C ASN A 233 -4.42 0.13 24.91
N GLN A 234 -4.31 0.68 26.12
CA GLN A 234 -3.85 -0.02 27.32
C GLN A 234 -5.06 -0.39 28.19
#